data_AF-L9WGK0-F1
#
_entry.id   AF-L9WGK0-F1
#
_cell.length_a   1.000
_cell.length_b   1.000
_cell.length_c   1.000
_cell.angle_alpha   90.00
_cell.angle_beta   90.00
_cell.angle_gamma   90.00
#
_symmetry.space_group_name_H-M   'P 1'
#
loop_
_entity.id
_entity.type
_entity.pdbx_description
1 polymer ?
#
loop_
_entity_poly.entity_id
_entity_poly.type
_entity_poly.pdbx_seq_one_letter_code
_entity_poly.pdbx_strand_id
1 'polypeptide(L)'
;MDLEAPADAWYVWVAVTLVSLAIGGIVLGLPTGPPPDAAQAANTVERTAGSTIDTSGRYEHDADEVNIDGTTVALRNEHGTTRASSSYGRLVPVMGNDDLERIARGDSLEDVYGTSDADGQFLADLAAANERVAGEWQTADGELAVRTLTLEAETGPSVSLLGTQAAADWESDDDRGLTEATIQYTASAETDLSIELSMPKFIRGEETTKTASLPTDGTQSEHELEFVSRDDPDIESAVDYKISAEVYTDGTLECDAFLNSPGRFGTICDGGALAGETGDAVEQIAEYRGNGEYRVTVVTA
;
A
#
# COMPACT_ATOMS: atom_id res chain seq x y z
N MET A 1 -80.71 -38.28 -24.71
CA MET A 1 -79.69 -37.49 -23.98
C MET A 1 -78.40 -37.81 -24.68
N ASP A 2 -78.08 -37.05 -25.72
CA ASP A 2 -76.81 -37.17 -26.43
C ASP A 2 -75.72 -36.73 -25.46
N LEU A 3 -74.99 -37.71 -24.93
CA LEU A 3 -73.75 -37.48 -24.22
C LEU A 3 -72.72 -37.17 -25.32
N GLU A 4 -72.60 -35.89 -25.66
CA GLU A 4 -71.43 -35.41 -26.40
C GLU A 4 -70.21 -35.99 -25.71
N ALA A 5 -69.54 -36.94 -26.39
CA ALA A 5 -68.34 -37.57 -25.87
C ALA A 5 -67.39 -36.44 -25.47
N PRO A 6 -66.81 -36.45 -24.24
CA PRO A 6 -66.08 -35.30 -23.76
C PRO A 6 -64.77 -35.18 -24.55
N ALA A 7 -64.85 -34.47 -25.67
CA ALA A 7 -63.70 -33.97 -26.42
C ALA A 7 -62.79 -33.12 -25.51
N ASP A 8 -63.29 -32.75 -24.33
CA ASP A 8 -62.62 -31.97 -23.29
C ASP A 8 -61.64 -32.77 -22.42
N ALA A 9 -61.76 -34.09 -22.31
CA ALA A 9 -60.99 -34.84 -21.29
C ALA A 9 -59.47 -34.82 -21.53
N TRP A 10 -59.02 -34.79 -22.79
CA TRP A 10 -57.59 -34.74 -23.13
C TRP A 10 -57.02 -33.32 -23.00
N TYR A 11 -57.79 -32.29 -23.37
CA TYR A 11 -57.40 -30.89 -23.17
C TYR A 11 -57.24 -30.57 -21.69
N VAL A 12 -58.13 -31.10 -20.83
CA VAL A 12 -58.01 -30.99 -19.37
C VAL A 12 -56.72 -31.64 -18.87
N TRP A 13 -56.37 -32.84 -19.34
CA TRP A 13 -55.12 -33.51 -18.97
C TRP A 13 -53.88 -32.70 -19.38
N VAL A 14 -53.87 -32.15 -20.60
CA VAL A 14 -52.77 -31.29 -21.07
C VAL A 14 -52.69 -30.01 -20.24
N ALA A 15 -53.81 -29.34 -19.99
CA ALA A 15 -53.87 -28.14 -19.18
C ALA A 15 -53.37 -28.40 -17.74
N VAL A 16 -53.81 -29.49 -17.11
CA VAL A 16 -53.34 -29.89 -15.78
C VAL A 16 -51.84 -30.17 -15.79
N THR A 17 -51.33 -30.89 -16.79
CA THR A 17 -49.89 -31.19 -16.89
C THR A 17 -49.06 -29.90 -17.02
N LEU A 18 -49.49 -28.96 -17.86
CA LEU A 18 -48.82 -27.67 -18.02
C LEU A 18 -48.87 -26.84 -16.73
N VAL A 19 -50.01 -26.80 -16.05
CA VAL A 19 -50.15 -26.10 -14.76
C VAL A 19 -49.29 -26.76 -13.68
N SER A 20 -49.23 -28.10 -13.60
CA SER A 20 -48.39 -28.82 -12.66
C SER A 20 -46.90 -28.60 -12.92
N LEU A 21 -46.47 -28.58 -14.19
CA LEU A 21 -45.09 -28.25 -14.56
C LEU A 21 -44.77 -26.78 -14.23
N ALA A 22 -45.70 -25.85 -14.47
CA ALA A 22 -45.53 -24.45 -14.12
C ALA A 22 -45.40 -24.25 -12.60
N ILE A 23 -46.29 -24.87 -11.80
CA ILE A 23 -46.22 -24.83 -10.33
C ILE A 23 -44.94 -25.52 -9.84
N GLY A 24 -44.60 -26.68 -10.40
CA GLY A 24 -43.36 -27.40 -10.07
C GLY A 24 -42.11 -26.57 -10.35
N GLY A 25 -42.06 -25.88 -11.49
CA GLY A 25 -40.98 -24.96 -11.83
C GLY A 25 -40.88 -23.78 -10.86
N ILE A 26 -42.01 -23.22 -10.43
CA ILE A 26 -42.02 -22.16 -9.40
C ILE A 26 -41.48 -22.69 -8.08
N VAL A 27 -41.96 -23.84 -7.61
CA VAL A 27 -41.54 -24.43 -6.33
C VAL A 27 -40.05 -24.77 -6.34
N LEU A 28 -39.52 -25.30 -7.46
CA LEU A 28 -38.09 -25.62 -7.61
C LEU A 28 -37.21 -24.38 -7.78
N GLY A 29 -37.78 -23.23 -8.15
CA GLY A 29 -37.05 -21.96 -8.29
C GLY A 29 -37.05 -21.10 -7.03
N LEU A 30 -37.73 -21.51 -5.95
CA LEU A 30 -37.70 -20.78 -4.69
C LEU A 30 -36.37 -21.04 -3.95
N PRO A 31 -35.77 -20.02 -3.31
CA PRO A 31 -34.59 -20.22 -2.47
C PRO A 31 -34.85 -21.27 -1.40
N THR A 32 -33.92 -22.22 -1.27
CA THR A 32 -33.99 -23.31 -0.28
C THR A 32 -33.47 -22.88 1.10
N GLY A 33 -32.86 -21.71 1.20
CA GLY A 33 -32.37 -21.10 2.43
C GLY A 33 -32.43 -19.57 2.41
N PRO A 34 -32.12 -18.91 3.54
CA PRO A 34 -31.94 -17.47 3.59
C PRO A 34 -30.61 -17.05 2.93
N PRO A 35 -30.51 -15.82 2.39
CA PRO A 35 -29.22 -15.26 2.01
C PRO A 35 -28.37 -14.96 3.25
N PRO A 36 -27.04 -14.83 3.13
CA PRO A 36 -26.15 -14.60 4.27
C PRO A 36 -26.40 -13.23 4.93
N ASP A 37 -26.05 -13.07 6.21
CA ASP A 37 -26.31 -11.84 6.98
C ASP A 37 -25.11 -10.89 6.96
N ALA A 38 -25.02 -10.08 5.89
CA ALA A 38 -23.99 -9.04 5.79
C ALA A 38 -24.13 -7.95 6.86
N ALA A 39 -25.33 -7.72 7.43
CA ALA A 39 -25.51 -6.71 8.47
C ALA A 39 -24.82 -7.14 9.77
N GLN A 40 -24.89 -8.43 10.11
CA GLN A 40 -24.16 -8.98 11.26
C GLN A 40 -22.65 -8.96 11.05
N ALA A 41 -22.17 -9.22 9.82
CA ALA A 41 -20.76 -9.04 9.46
C ALA A 41 -20.31 -7.58 9.67
N ALA A 42 -21.06 -6.61 9.13
CA ALA A 42 -20.76 -5.18 9.31
C ALA A 42 -20.80 -4.75 10.80
N ASN A 43 -21.77 -5.23 11.59
CA ASN A 43 -21.81 -4.96 13.02
C ASN A 43 -20.58 -5.51 13.76
N THR A 44 -20.04 -6.65 13.31
CA THR A 44 -18.83 -7.23 13.88
C THR A 44 -17.61 -6.38 13.54
N VAL A 45 -17.51 -5.96 12.29
CA VAL A 45 -16.51 -4.99 11.84
C VAL A 45 -16.59 -3.70 12.65
N GLU A 46 -17.77 -3.08 12.80
CA GLU A 46 -17.94 -1.80 13.49
C GLU A 46 -17.49 -1.86 14.95
N ARG A 47 -17.80 -2.95 15.67
CA ARG A 47 -17.32 -3.15 17.04
C ARG A 47 -15.79 -3.20 17.11
N THR A 48 -15.15 -3.81 16.12
CA THR A 48 -13.69 -3.98 16.08
C THR A 48 -12.99 -2.71 15.60
N ALA A 49 -13.45 -2.12 14.50
CA ALA A 49 -12.92 -0.90 13.89
C ALA A 49 -13.19 0.35 14.75
N GLY A 50 -14.22 0.35 15.59
CA GLY A 50 -14.50 1.43 16.54
C GLY A 50 -13.63 1.44 17.79
N SER A 51 -12.85 0.37 18.05
CA SER A 51 -12.03 0.23 19.26
C SER A 51 -10.74 1.05 19.19
N THR A 52 -10.46 1.90 20.18
CA THR A 52 -9.22 2.69 20.27
C THR A 52 -7.98 1.88 20.66
N ILE A 53 -8.13 0.57 20.89
CA ILE A 53 -7.07 -0.36 21.21
C ILE A 53 -7.11 -1.53 20.23
N ASP A 54 -6.00 -2.25 20.12
CA ASP A 54 -5.93 -3.52 19.40
C ASP A 54 -7.06 -4.45 19.81
N THR A 55 -7.79 -4.92 18.81
CA THR A 55 -9.01 -5.68 19.04
C THR A 55 -9.32 -6.55 17.84
N SER A 56 -9.89 -7.72 18.11
CA SER A 56 -10.31 -8.68 17.09
C SER A 56 -11.78 -9.04 17.26
N GLY A 57 -12.47 -9.28 16.15
CA GLY A 57 -13.84 -9.77 16.12
C GLY A 57 -13.98 -10.92 15.12
N ARG A 58 -14.89 -11.85 15.39
CA ARG A 58 -15.18 -12.99 14.53
C ARG A 58 -16.68 -13.17 14.34
N TYR A 59 -17.08 -13.67 13.17
CA TYR A 59 -18.46 -13.95 12.82
C TYR A 59 -18.55 -15.12 11.84
N GLU A 60 -19.19 -16.21 12.25
CA GLU A 60 -19.49 -17.35 11.38
C GLU A 60 -20.64 -17.00 10.41
N HIS A 61 -20.50 -17.40 9.14
CA HIS A 61 -21.51 -17.16 8.10
C HIS A 61 -21.63 -18.30 7.08
N ASP A 62 -22.80 -18.39 6.45
CA ASP A 62 -23.11 -19.36 5.40
C ASP A 62 -22.91 -18.78 3.97
N ALA A 63 -22.00 -17.82 3.82
CA ALA A 63 -21.64 -17.28 2.51
C ALA A 63 -20.68 -18.23 1.78
N ASP A 64 -20.89 -18.40 0.47
CA ASP A 64 -19.95 -19.12 -0.41
C ASP A 64 -18.84 -18.17 -0.88
N GLU A 65 -19.16 -16.88 -1.04
CA GLU A 65 -18.22 -15.86 -1.48
C GLU A 65 -18.44 -14.53 -0.75
N VAL A 66 -17.35 -13.80 -0.57
CA VAL A 66 -17.26 -12.52 0.13
C VAL A 66 -16.64 -11.46 -0.76
N ASN A 67 -17.07 -10.22 -0.61
CA ASN A 67 -16.52 -9.06 -1.29
C ASN A 67 -16.38 -7.92 -0.28
N ILE A 68 -15.16 -7.41 -0.16
CA ILE A 68 -14.84 -6.29 0.73
C ILE A 68 -14.36 -5.14 -0.14
N ASP A 69 -15.05 -4.00 -0.06
CA ASP A 69 -14.75 -2.81 -0.84
C ASP A 69 -14.83 -1.57 0.05
N GLY A 70 -13.66 -1.06 0.43
CA GLY A 70 -13.54 0.11 1.30
C GLY A 70 -14.22 -0.13 2.65
N THR A 71 -15.44 0.37 2.84
CA THR A 71 -16.22 0.19 4.07
C THR A 71 -17.35 -0.83 3.95
N THR A 72 -17.51 -1.45 2.78
CA THR A 72 -18.65 -2.31 2.47
C THR A 72 -18.24 -3.78 2.50
N VAL A 73 -19.09 -4.58 3.15
CA VAL A 73 -19.03 -6.04 3.12
C VAL A 73 -20.23 -6.54 2.34
N ALA A 74 -19.99 -7.36 1.32
CA ALA A 74 -21.02 -8.08 0.61
C ALA A 74 -20.77 -9.59 0.71
N LEU A 75 -21.83 -10.34 0.93
CA LEU A 75 -21.82 -11.78 1.09
C LEU A 75 -22.79 -12.39 0.08
N ARG A 76 -22.44 -13.51 -0.52
CA ARG A 76 -23.36 -14.24 -1.39
C ARG A 76 -23.27 -15.74 -1.21
N ASN A 77 -24.40 -16.38 -1.43
CA ASN A 77 -24.51 -17.82 -1.56
C ASN A 77 -25.53 -18.15 -2.68
N GLU A 78 -25.80 -19.44 -2.87
CA GLU A 78 -26.84 -19.93 -3.80
C GLU A 78 -28.26 -19.36 -3.54
N HIS A 79 -28.53 -18.82 -2.34
CA HIS A 79 -29.83 -18.24 -1.96
C HIS A 79 -29.92 -16.72 -2.13
N GLY A 80 -28.81 -16.03 -2.40
CA GLY A 80 -28.82 -14.61 -2.75
C GLY A 80 -27.57 -13.85 -2.32
N THR A 81 -27.62 -12.53 -2.49
CA THR A 81 -26.53 -11.62 -2.13
C THR A 81 -27.04 -10.54 -1.18
N THR A 82 -26.33 -10.31 -0.10
CA THR A 82 -26.57 -9.19 0.82
C THR A 82 -25.34 -8.30 0.90
N ARG A 83 -25.54 -7.05 1.29
CA ARG A 83 -24.46 -6.09 1.49
C ARG A 83 -24.78 -5.14 2.63
N ALA A 84 -23.76 -4.73 3.36
CA ALA A 84 -23.84 -3.72 4.41
C ALA A 84 -22.55 -2.90 4.44
N SER A 85 -22.66 -1.64 4.85
CA SER A 85 -21.52 -0.74 4.99
C SER A 85 -21.28 -0.43 6.46
N SER A 86 -20.02 -0.44 6.85
CA SER A 86 -19.53 0.00 8.15
C SER A 86 -19.38 1.52 8.16
N SER A 87 -19.70 2.15 9.29
CA SER A 87 -19.47 3.58 9.50
C SER A 87 -18.04 3.90 9.97
N TYR A 88 -17.24 2.88 10.29
CA TYR A 88 -15.91 3.04 10.91
C TYR A 88 -14.82 2.42 10.05
N GLY A 89 -13.81 3.24 9.74
CA GLY A 89 -12.55 2.83 9.14
C GLY A 89 -12.67 2.24 7.74
N ARG A 90 -11.54 2.20 7.02
CA ARG A 90 -11.44 1.39 5.81
C ARG A 90 -11.11 -0.05 6.21
N LEU A 91 -11.75 -1.00 5.54
CA LEU A 91 -11.50 -2.43 5.67
C LEU A 91 -10.50 -2.83 4.62
N VAL A 92 -9.48 -3.56 5.06
CA VAL A 92 -8.42 -4.02 4.18
C VAL A 92 -8.54 -5.53 4.03
N PRO A 93 -9.03 -6.03 2.89
CA PRO A 93 -9.15 -7.45 2.65
C PRO A 93 -7.77 -8.11 2.49
N VAL A 94 -7.58 -9.24 3.15
CA VAL A 94 -6.30 -9.98 3.13
C VAL A 94 -6.39 -11.42 2.63
N MET A 95 -7.56 -11.82 2.13
CA MET A 95 -7.80 -13.17 1.59
C MET A 95 -6.76 -13.56 0.54
N GLY A 96 -6.22 -14.77 0.64
CA GLY A 96 -5.20 -15.30 -0.26
C GLY A 96 -3.76 -14.92 0.10
N ASN A 97 -3.53 -14.30 1.25
CA ASN A 97 -2.20 -14.17 1.86
C ASN A 97 -2.21 -14.83 3.26
N ASP A 98 -1.60 -16.02 3.36
CA ASP A 98 -1.62 -16.85 4.57
C ASP A 98 -1.12 -16.13 5.83
N ASP A 99 -0.10 -15.28 5.70
CA ASP A 99 0.52 -14.58 6.83
C ASP A 99 -0.36 -13.43 7.35
N LEU A 100 -0.91 -12.62 6.45
CA LEU A 100 -1.88 -11.58 6.82
C LEU A 100 -3.18 -12.18 7.37
N GLU A 101 -3.60 -13.31 6.81
CA GLU A 101 -4.75 -14.08 7.25
C GLU A 101 -4.59 -14.64 8.67
N ARG A 102 -3.39 -15.11 9.02
CA ARG A 102 -3.05 -15.50 10.39
C ARG A 102 -3.11 -14.33 11.35
N ILE A 103 -2.60 -13.17 10.95
CA ILE A 103 -2.65 -11.93 11.75
C ILE A 103 -4.10 -11.49 11.96
N ALA A 104 -4.93 -11.49 10.92
CA ALA A 104 -6.36 -11.18 11.03
C ALA A 104 -7.08 -12.12 12.02
N ARG A 105 -6.65 -13.38 12.12
CA ARG A 105 -7.17 -14.37 13.07
C ARG A 105 -6.55 -14.31 14.46
N GLY A 106 -5.44 -13.59 14.67
CA GLY A 106 -4.93 -13.25 16.00
C GLY A 106 -3.44 -13.48 16.24
N ASP A 107 -2.69 -14.04 15.28
CA ASP A 107 -1.23 -14.23 15.43
C ASP A 107 -0.52 -12.87 15.58
N SER A 108 0.56 -12.81 16.38
CA SER A 108 1.31 -11.56 16.54
C SER A 108 2.14 -11.24 15.29
N LEU A 109 2.44 -9.96 15.05
CA LEU A 109 3.32 -9.57 13.94
C LEU A 109 4.73 -10.15 14.13
N GLU A 110 5.22 -10.19 15.37
CA GLU A 110 6.53 -10.75 15.71
C GLU A 110 6.65 -12.24 15.36
N ASP A 111 5.56 -13.01 15.52
CA ASP A 111 5.53 -14.44 15.17
C ASP A 111 5.51 -14.69 13.65
N VAL A 112 5.09 -13.69 12.86
CA VAL A 112 4.89 -13.80 11.41
C VAL A 112 6.09 -13.21 10.66
N TYR A 113 6.48 -11.97 10.97
CA TYR A 113 7.53 -11.22 10.29
C TYR A 113 8.88 -11.21 11.01
N GLY A 114 8.94 -11.56 12.30
CA GLY A 114 10.16 -11.46 13.12
C GLY A 114 10.34 -10.07 13.77
N THR A 115 11.57 -9.71 14.17
CA THR A 115 11.80 -8.58 15.11
C THR A 115 12.38 -7.29 14.51
N SER A 116 12.84 -7.27 13.26
CA SER A 116 13.36 -6.05 12.63
C SER A 116 12.40 -5.56 11.55
N ASP A 117 11.75 -4.42 11.81
CA ASP A 117 10.79 -3.74 10.93
C ASP A 117 9.57 -4.58 10.50
N ALA A 118 8.93 -5.24 11.46
CA ALA A 118 7.73 -6.05 11.22
C ALA A 118 6.53 -5.20 10.79
N ASP A 119 6.37 -4.01 11.39
CA ASP A 119 5.23 -3.12 11.15
C ASP A 119 5.26 -2.55 9.73
N GLY A 120 6.44 -2.11 9.27
CA GLY A 120 6.65 -1.63 7.92
C GLY A 120 6.41 -2.71 6.86
N GLN A 121 6.99 -3.90 7.06
CA GLN A 121 6.76 -5.06 6.17
C GLN A 121 5.29 -5.47 6.12
N PHE A 122 4.61 -5.51 7.27
CA PHE A 122 3.19 -5.83 7.35
C PHE A 122 2.35 -4.83 6.55
N LEU A 123 2.61 -3.53 6.69
CA LEU A 123 1.87 -2.49 5.96
C LEU A 123 2.11 -2.58 4.44
N ALA A 124 3.34 -2.87 4.01
CA ALA A 124 3.66 -3.06 2.60
C ALA A 124 2.93 -4.28 2.00
N ASP A 125 2.97 -5.43 2.68
CA ASP A 125 2.26 -6.64 2.25
C ASP A 125 0.75 -6.45 2.25
N LEU A 126 0.24 -5.67 3.21
CA LEU A 126 -1.16 -5.33 3.32
C LEU A 126 -1.64 -4.44 2.16
N ALA A 127 -0.84 -3.45 1.75
CA ALA A 127 -1.12 -2.65 0.57
C ALA A 127 -1.17 -3.50 -0.70
N ALA A 128 -0.17 -4.37 -0.89
CA ALA A 128 -0.13 -5.29 -2.03
C ALA A 128 -1.31 -6.28 -2.02
N ALA A 129 -1.77 -6.73 -0.84
CA ALA A 129 -2.95 -7.57 -0.71
C ALA A 129 -4.22 -6.84 -1.12
N ASN A 130 -4.41 -5.63 -0.59
CA ASN A 130 -5.57 -4.80 -0.90
C ASN A 130 -5.73 -4.57 -2.40
N GLU A 131 -4.66 -4.20 -3.09
CA GLU A 131 -4.69 -3.99 -4.55
C GLU A 131 -5.15 -5.22 -5.35
N ARG A 132 -4.85 -6.43 -4.84
CA ARG A 132 -5.20 -7.68 -5.52
C ARG A 132 -6.64 -8.10 -5.30
N VAL A 133 -7.20 -7.86 -4.11
CA VAL A 133 -8.48 -8.47 -3.72
C VAL A 133 -9.59 -7.50 -3.35
N ALA A 134 -9.29 -6.22 -3.13
CA ALA A 134 -10.32 -5.23 -2.81
C ALA A 134 -11.32 -5.07 -3.97
N GLY A 135 -12.61 -5.08 -3.65
CA GLY A 135 -13.68 -4.95 -4.64
C GLY A 135 -13.94 -6.20 -5.48
N GLU A 136 -13.16 -7.28 -5.30
CA GLU A 136 -13.34 -8.56 -6.00
C GLU A 136 -14.07 -9.59 -5.13
N TRP A 137 -14.78 -10.53 -5.77
CA TRP A 137 -15.41 -11.66 -5.04
C TRP A 137 -14.36 -12.73 -4.77
N GLN A 138 -14.22 -13.11 -3.50
CA GLN A 138 -13.33 -14.15 -3.03
C GLN A 138 -14.15 -15.33 -2.49
N THR A 139 -13.58 -16.53 -2.57
CA THR A 139 -14.18 -17.71 -1.91
C THR A 139 -14.11 -17.52 -0.40
N ALA A 140 -15.25 -17.71 0.27
CA ALA A 140 -15.35 -17.58 1.71
C ALA A 140 -14.98 -18.90 2.41
N ASP A 141 -14.41 -18.82 3.60
CA ASP A 141 -14.02 -19.96 4.44
C ASP A 141 -15.05 -20.29 5.55
N GLY A 142 -16.06 -19.43 5.69
CA GLY A 142 -17.16 -19.58 6.64
C GLY A 142 -17.00 -18.81 7.95
N GLU A 143 -15.87 -18.14 8.18
CA GLU A 143 -15.63 -17.27 9.34
C GLU A 143 -15.01 -15.93 8.92
N LEU A 144 -15.80 -14.86 9.06
CA LEU A 144 -15.26 -13.50 8.96
C LEU A 144 -14.47 -13.15 10.22
N ALA A 145 -13.16 -12.95 10.06
CA ALA A 145 -12.26 -12.47 11.10
C ALA A 145 -11.78 -11.04 10.78
N VAL A 146 -11.89 -10.17 11.77
CA VAL A 146 -11.52 -8.75 11.68
C VAL A 146 -10.53 -8.45 12.79
N ARG A 147 -9.49 -7.68 12.48
CA ARG A 147 -8.57 -7.17 13.49
C ARG A 147 -8.20 -5.72 13.21
N THR A 148 -8.28 -4.91 14.26
CA THR A 148 -7.75 -3.55 14.28
C THR A 148 -6.41 -3.56 14.99
N LEU A 149 -5.41 -2.95 14.38
CA LEU A 149 -4.04 -2.85 14.87
C LEU A 149 -3.59 -1.39 14.85
N THR A 150 -2.83 -1.00 15.87
CA THR A 150 -1.98 0.19 15.87
C THR A 150 -0.54 -0.23 15.66
N LEU A 151 0.15 0.42 14.72
CA LEU A 151 1.48 0.07 14.24
C LEU A 151 2.38 1.29 14.25
N GLU A 152 3.67 1.10 14.47
CA GLU A 152 4.69 2.15 14.38
C GLU A 152 5.63 1.81 13.23
N ALA A 153 5.56 2.59 12.14
CA ALA A 153 6.38 2.36 10.96
C ALA A 153 7.16 3.62 10.59
N GLU A 154 8.42 3.44 10.22
CA GLU A 154 9.28 4.55 9.81
C GLU A 154 8.85 5.07 8.44
N THR A 155 8.29 6.27 8.43
CA THR A 155 8.07 7.08 7.23
C THR A 155 9.30 7.93 7.00
N GLY A 156 10.23 7.45 6.18
CA GLY A 156 11.45 8.18 5.84
C GLY A 156 11.51 8.47 4.35
N PRO A 157 12.06 9.62 3.92
CA PRO A 157 12.39 9.81 2.52
C PRO A 157 13.42 8.76 2.10
N SER A 158 13.24 8.15 0.94
CA SER A 158 14.32 7.40 0.32
C SER A 158 15.14 8.37 -0.52
N VAL A 159 16.44 8.45 -0.26
CA VAL A 159 17.34 9.35 -0.97
C VAL A 159 18.58 8.58 -1.36
N SER A 160 18.83 8.52 -2.66
CA SER A 160 20.03 7.95 -3.27
C SER A 160 20.78 9.01 -4.06
N LEU A 161 22.10 9.01 -3.96
CA LEU A 161 22.94 9.97 -4.66
C LEU A 161 23.98 9.26 -5.50
N LEU A 162 24.10 9.71 -6.75
CA LEU A 162 25.12 9.29 -7.71
C LEU A 162 26.01 10.48 -8.03
N GLY A 163 27.29 10.41 -7.69
CA GLY A 163 28.28 11.36 -8.18
C GLY A 163 28.94 10.86 -9.45
N THR A 164 28.87 11.61 -10.54
CA THR A 164 29.67 11.41 -11.75
C THR A 164 30.76 12.49 -11.84
N GLN A 165 31.92 12.13 -12.35
CA GLN A 165 33.01 13.08 -12.61
C GLN A 165 33.35 13.05 -14.09
N ALA A 166 33.29 14.21 -14.74
CA ALA A 166 33.87 14.39 -16.05
C ALA A 166 35.30 14.91 -15.88
N ALA A 167 36.27 14.23 -16.49
CA ALA A 167 37.63 14.73 -16.55
C ALA A 167 37.63 16.10 -17.24
N ALA A 168 38.40 17.05 -16.71
CA ALA A 168 38.59 18.34 -17.37
C ALA A 168 39.05 18.10 -18.82
N ASP A 169 38.35 18.72 -19.77
CA ASP A 169 38.75 18.68 -21.17
C ASP A 169 39.94 19.63 -21.36
N TRP A 170 41.14 19.05 -21.19
CA TRP A 170 42.44 19.72 -21.28
C TRP A 170 42.77 20.23 -22.69
N GLU A 171 41.93 19.95 -23.70
CA GLU A 171 42.03 20.58 -25.03
C GLU A 171 41.29 21.92 -25.13
N SER A 172 40.50 22.31 -24.11
CA SER A 172 39.80 23.59 -24.07
C SER A 172 40.52 24.60 -23.15
N ASP A 173 40.56 25.88 -23.53
CA ASP A 173 41.11 26.99 -22.70
C ASP A 173 40.32 27.23 -21.38
N ASP A 174 39.30 26.42 -21.10
CA ASP A 174 38.55 26.42 -19.85
C ASP A 174 39.02 25.23 -18.99
N ASP A 175 40.08 25.45 -18.19
CA ASP A 175 40.56 24.53 -17.13
C ASP A 175 39.48 24.34 -16.05
N ARG A 176 38.41 23.60 -16.38
CA ARG A 176 37.28 23.36 -15.47
C ARG A 176 37.06 21.86 -15.34
N GLY A 177 37.28 21.35 -14.13
CA GLY A 177 36.72 20.07 -13.71
C GLY A 177 35.22 20.23 -13.49
N LEU A 178 34.43 19.39 -14.16
CA LEU A 178 32.99 19.29 -13.92
C LEU A 178 32.71 18.05 -13.07
N THR A 179 32.14 18.28 -11.90
CA THR A 179 31.53 17.23 -11.09
C THR A 179 30.02 17.38 -11.20
N GLU A 180 29.34 16.31 -11.53
CA GLU A 180 27.89 16.27 -11.64
C GLU A 180 27.38 15.30 -10.57
N ALA A 181 26.34 15.70 -9.84
CA ALA A 181 25.67 14.80 -8.91
C ALA A 181 24.22 14.65 -9.33
N THR A 182 23.81 13.42 -9.57
CA THR A 182 22.42 13.05 -9.79
C THR A 182 21.84 12.58 -8.47
N ILE A 183 20.77 13.24 -8.04
CA ILE A 183 20.01 12.83 -6.86
C ILE A 183 18.74 12.14 -7.34
N GLN A 184 18.51 10.92 -6.85
CA GLN A 184 17.23 10.25 -6.95
C GLN A 184 16.61 10.21 -5.57
N TYR A 185 15.40 10.72 -5.44
CA TYR A 185 14.71 10.71 -4.15
C TYR A 185 13.24 10.36 -4.31
N THR A 186 12.66 9.92 -3.20
CA THR A 186 11.23 9.70 -3.07
C THR A 186 10.82 10.07 -1.66
N ALA A 187 9.83 10.95 -1.55
CA ALA A 187 9.30 11.47 -0.30
C ALA A 187 7.81 11.77 -0.49
N SER A 188 7.03 11.78 0.60
CA SER A 188 5.58 12.05 0.54
C SER A 188 5.29 13.47 0.02
N ALA A 189 4.13 13.66 -0.61
CA ALA A 189 3.76 14.89 -1.33
C ALA A 189 3.63 16.15 -0.43
N GLU A 190 3.63 16.00 0.89
CA GLU A 190 3.55 17.11 1.86
C GLU A 190 4.85 17.34 2.64
N THR A 191 5.91 16.61 2.31
CA THR A 191 7.19 16.67 3.03
C THR A 191 8.11 17.71 2.41
N ASP A 192 8.52 18.74 3.16
CA ASP A 192 9.55 19.69 2.69
C ASP A 192 10.92 18.99 2.73
N LEU A 193 11.37 18.48 1.58
CA LEU A 193 12.68 17.81 1.44
C LEU A 193 13.77 18.81 1.01
N SER A 194 14.76 18.99 1.86
CA SER A 194 15.96 19.79 1.53
C SER A 194 17.20 18.92 1.63
N ILE A 195 18.02 18.94 0.58
CA ILE A 195 19.28 18.21 0.57
C ILE A 195 20.42 19.22 0.52
N GLU A 196 21.23 19.21 1.56
CA GLU A 196 22.45 20.01 1.61
C GLU A 196 23.64 19.17 1.15
N LEU A 197 24.28 19.62 0.07
CA LEU A 197 25.49 19.02 -0.46
C LEU A 197 26.68 19.91 -0.11
N SER A 198 27.56 19.43 0.77
CA SER A 198 28.81 20.12 1.07
C SER A 198 29.98 19.45 0.38
N MET A 199 30.83 20.28 -0.22
CA MET A 199 32.06 19.83 -0.86
C MET A 199 33.23 20.70 -0.39
N PRO A 200 34.28 20.09 0.19
CA PRO A 200 35.48 20.85 0.52
C PRO A 200 36.23 21.22 -0.76
N LYS A 201 36.48 22.52 -1.01
CA LYS A 201 37.48 22.92 -2.01
C LYS A 201 38.86 22.76 -1.39
N PHE A 202 39.76 22.03 -2.05
CA PHE A 202 41.12 21.84 -1.55
C PHE A 202 42.07 23.01 -1.85
N ILE A 203 41.64 24.04 -2.57
CA ILE A 203 42.43 25.27 -2.74
C ILE A 203 42.25 26.14 -1.48
N ARG A 204 43.27 26.18 -0.62
CA ARG A 204 43.35 26.96 0.64
C ARG A 204 42.41 26.56 1.79
N GLY A 205 41.74 25.41 1.71
CA GLY A 205 40.94 24.89 2.82
C GLY A 205 39.63 25.65 3.07
N GLU A 206 39.09 26.30 2.04
CA GLU A 206 37.76 26.90 2.09
C GLU A 206 36.71 25.84 1.68
N GLU A 207 35.71 25.62 2.52
CA GLU A 207 34.59 24.72 2.21
C GLU A 207 33.56 25.47 1.36
N THR A 208 33.03 24.82 0.31
CA THR A 208 31.92 25.37 -0.49
C THR A 208 30.70 24.48 -0.30
N THR A 209 29.70 24.99 0.39
CA THR A 209 28.40 24.33 0.56
C THR A 209 27.44 24.79 -0.53
N LYS A 210 26.75 23.85 -1.19
CA LYS A 210 25.58 24.14 -2.02
C LYS A 210 24.36 23.43 -1.42
N THR A 211 23.34 24.21 -1.11
CA THR A 211 22.04 23.66 -0.72
C THR A 211 21.16 23.54 -1.96
N ALA A 212 20.55 22.37 -2.14
CA ALA A 212 19.51 22.16 -3.14
C ALA A 212 18.18 21.87 -2.42
N SER A 213 17.21 22.74 -2.61
CA SER A 213 15.83 22.47 -2.20
C SER A 213 15.15 21.72 -3.32
N LEU A 214 14.66 20.52 -3.02
CA LEU A 214 14.08 19.63 -4.01
C LEU A 214 12.56 19.68 -3.88
N PRO A 215 11.81 20.01 -4.94
CA PRO A 215 10.36 19.95 -4.88
C PRO A 215 9.92 18.51 -4.67
N THR A 216 9.07 18.27 -3.68
CA THR A 216 8.42 16.97 -3.45
C THR A 216 7.04 17.02 -4.09
N ASP A 217 6.78 16.10 -5.01
CA ASP A 217 5.45 15.93 -5.60
C ASP A 217 4.87 14.53 -5.32
N GLY A 218 5.49 13.78 -4.41
CA GLY A 218 5.11 12.41 -4.07
C GLY A 218 5.67 11.35 -5.03
N THR A 219 6.26 11.73 -6.16
CA THR A 219 6.75 10.78 -7.16
C THR A 219 8.27 10.65 -7.15
N GLN A 220 8.78 9.53 -7.65
CA GLN A 220 10.22 9.36 -7.87
C GLN A 220 10.72 10.47 -8.79
N SER A 221 11.55 11.34 -8.25
CA SER A 221 12.07 12.52 -8.93
C SER A 221 13.58 12.41 -9.07
N GLU A 222 14.07 12.75 -10.25
CA GLU A 222 15.49 12.84 -10.57
C GLU A 222 15.89 14.30 -10.68
N HIS A 223 16.89 14.71 -9.90
CA HIS A 223 17.41 16.07 -9.89
C HIS A 223 18.90 16.06 -10.15
N GLU A 224 19.30 16.75 -11.22
CA GLU A 224 20.69 16.92 -11.61
C GLU A 224 21.25 18.21 -11.02
N LEU A 225 22.39 18.10 -10.33
CA LEU A 225 23.10 19.22 -9.76
C LEU A 225 24.51 19.30 -10.34
N GLU A 226 24.76 20.38 -11.07
CA GLU A 226 26.08 20.65 -11.63
C GLU A 226 26.98 21.42 -10.65
N PHE A 227 28.20 20.93 -10.50
CA PHE A 227 29.26 21.56 -9.74
C PHE A 227 30.44 21.91 -10.63
N VAL A 228 30.62 23.20 -10.86
CA VAL A 228 31.77 23.73 -11.60
C VAL A 228 32.87 24.08 -10.60
N SER A 229 33.92 23.28 -10.56
CA SER A 229 35.18 23.68 -9.91
C SER A 229 36.00 24.48 -10.91
N ARG A 230 36.44 25.67 -10.50
CA ARG A 230 37.48 26.41 -11.20
C ARG A 230 38.77 26.04 -10.49
N ASP A 231 39.42 24.97 -10.95
CA ASP A 231 40.72 24.59 -10.41
C ASP A 231 41.84 25.37 -11.12
N ASP A 232 42.86 25.66 -10.34
CA ASP A 232 44.14 26.22 -10.79
C ASP A 232 44.83 25.12 -11.62
N PRO A 233 45.26 25.37 -12.87
CA PRO A 233 45.82 24.34 -13.77
C PRO A 233 47.04 23.59 -13.22
N ASP A 234 47.62 24.06 -12.12
CA ASP A 234 48.79 23.47 -11.47
C ASP A 234 48.47 22.31 -10.48
N ILE A 235 47.20 21.94 -10.27
CA ILE A 235 46.83 20.86 -9.33
C ILE A 235 46.53 19.56 -10.11
N GLU A 236 47.54 18.73 -10.32
CA GLU A 236 47.46 17.38 -10.95
C GLU A 236 46.65 16.34 -10.13
N SER A 237 45.90 16.75 -9.12
CA SER A 237 45.14 15.82 -8.29
C SER A 237 43.75 15.68 -8.87
N ALA A 238 43.47 14.58 -9.55
CA ALA A 238 42.11 14.05 -9.64
C ALA A 238 41.61 13.89 -8.19
N VAL A 239 40.87 14.89 -7.70
CA VAL A 239 40.58 15.05 -6.28
C VAL A 239 39.53 14.01 -5.89
N ASP A 240 39.86 13.29 -4.82
CA ASP A 240 38.97 12.41 -4.08
C ASP A 240 37.93 13.30 -3.36
N TYR A 241 36.89 13.75 -4.07
CA TYR A 241 35.88 14.63 -3.48
C TYR A 241 34.96 13.83 -2.57
N LYS A 242 35.03 14.13 -1.27
CA LYS A 242 34.04 13.68 -0.30
C LYS A 242 32.80 14.57 -0.43
N ILE A 243 31.72 14.06 -1.00
CA ILE A 243 30.42 14.77 -1.02
C ILE A 243 29.71 14.39 0.27
N SER A 244 29.47 15.34 1.17
CA SER A 244 28.54 15.14 2.27
C SER A 244 27.13 15.48 1.80
N ALA A 245 26.18 14.61 2.12
CA ALA A 245 24.78 14.85 1.87
C ALA A 245 24.04 14.77 3.20
N GLU A 246 23.35 15.86 3.54
CA GLU A 246 22.46 15.93 4.69
C GLU A 246 21.03 16.09 4.15
N VAL A 247 20.14 15.21 4.58
CA VAL A 247 18.73 15.19 4.17
C VAL A 247 17.89 15.72 5.31
N TYR A 248 17.15 16.78 5.03
CA TYR A 248 16.24 17.41 5.96
C TYR A 248 14.79 17.23 5.49
N THR A 249 13.92 16.85 6.42
CA THR A 249 12.47 16.77 6.26
C THR A 249 11.82 17.77 7.21
N ASP A 250 11.04 18.72 6.69
CA ASP A 250 10.37 19.76 7.48
C ASP A 250 11.33 20.51 8.43
N GLY A 251 12.60 20.62 8.01
CA GLY A 251 13.68 21.25 8.77
C GLY A 251 14.37 20.38 9.83
N THR A 252 13.99 19.10 9.96
CA THR A 252 14.66 18.12 10.83
C THR A 252 15.64 17.28 10.02
N LEU A 253 16.87 17.10 10.52
CA LEU A 253 17.86 16.23 9.89
C LEU A 253 17.42 14.77 10.04
N GLU A 254 17.12 14.11 8.94
CA GLU A 254 16.70 12.70 8.89
C GLU A 254 17.88 11.77 8.74
N CYS A 255 18.75 12.03 7.75
CA CYS A 255 19.93 11.21 7.50
C CYS A 255 21.07 12.03 6.95
N ASP A 256 22.29 11.56 7.19
CA ASP A 256 23.51 12.07 6.57
C ASP A 256 24.35 10.93 5.99
N ALA A 257 25.01 11.20 4.89
CA ALA A 257 25.97 10.26 4.31
C ALA A 257 27.10 10.99 3.59
N PHE A 258 28.13 10.22 3.24
CA PHE A 258 29.26 10.73 2.49
C PHE A 258 29.60 9.81 1.32
N LEU A 259 29.71 10.37 0.11
CA LEU A 259 30.27 9.68 -1.04
C LEU A 259 31.77 9.93 -1.11
N ASN A 260 32.55 8.85 -1.09
CA ASN A 260 34.02 8.89 -1.13
C ASN A 260 34.59 8.47 -2.50
N SER A 261 33.77 8.29 -3.54
CA SER A 261 34.26 7.85 -4.85
C SER A 261 33.27 8.22 -5.95
N PRO A 262 33.73 8.78 -7.08
CA PRO A 262 32.90 8.92 -8.27
C PRO A 262 32.41 7.57 -8.78
N GLY A 263 31.26 7.57 -9.45
CA GLY A 263 30.70 6.43 -10.17
C GLY A 263 30.04 5.38 -9.28
N ARG A 264 29.77 5.66 -8.00
CA ARG A 264 28.97 4.79 -7.13
C ARG A 264 27.74 5.52 -6.62
N PHE A 265 26.61 4.81 -6.69
CA PHE A 265 25.44 5.14 -5.91
C PHE A 265 25.75 4.90 -4.43
N GLY A 266 25.42 5.88 -3.59
CA GLY A 266 25.28 5.68 -2.15
C GLY A 266 23.88 6.04 -1.75
N THR A 267 23.21 5.10 -1.08
CA THR A 267 21.96 5.41 -0.39
C THR A 267 22.28 6.28 0.82
N ILE A 268 21.61 7.42 0.94
CA ILE A 268 21.76 8.39 2.02
C ILE A 268 20.68 8.15 3.07
N CYS A 269 19.45 8.05 2.62
CA CYS A 269 18.32 7.59 3.41
C CYS A 269 17.76 6.35 2.72
N ASP A 270 17.69 5.24 3.45
CA ASP A 270 17.04 4.04 2.88
C ASP A 270 15.54 4.29 2.66
N GLY A 271 14.94 5.19 3.46
CA GLY A 271 13.49 5.37 3.54
C GLY A 271 12.91 4.09 4.12
N GLY A 272 12.28 4.14 5.30
CA GLY A 272 11.70 2.93 5.91
C GLY A 272 10.77 2.20 4.94
N ALA A 273 10.24 1.02 5.31
CA ALA A 273 9.46 0.17 4.40
C ALA A 273 8.24 0.85 3.72
N LEU A 274 7.87 2.06 4.15
CA LEU A 274 6.80 2.89 3.61
C LEU A 274 7.26 4.01 2.67
N ALA A 275 8.51 4.00 2.18
CA ALA A 275 8.97 5.01 1.24
C ALA A 275 8.32 4.86 -0.16
N GLY A 276 7.99 5.98 -0.80
CA GLY A 276 7.52 6.03 -2.18
C GLY A 276 6.13 5.45 -2.42
N GLU A 277 5.97 4.72 -3.53
CA GLU A 277 4.66 4.21 -3.97
C GLU A 277 3.97 3.34 -2.90
N THR A 278 4.77 2.65 -2.07
CA THR A 278 4.26 1.88 -0.93
C THR A 278 3.63 2.77 0.15
N GLY A 279 4.21 3.94 0.42
CA GLY A 279 3.65 4.92 1.35
C GLY A 279 2.30 5.44 0.88
N ASP A 280 2.19 5.84 -0.39
CA ASP A 280 0.94 6.33 -0.99
C ASP A 280 -0.17 5.26 -0.97
N ALA A 281 0.20 3.99 -1.19
CA ALA A 281 -0.74 2.87 -1.10
C ALA A 281 -1.18 2.64 0.36
N VAL A 282 -0.27 2.78 1.32
CA VAL A 282 -0.57 2.64 2.75
C VAL A 282 -1.46 3.77 3.27
N GLU A 283 -1.28 5.01 2.81
CA GLU A 283 -2.17 6.13 3.15
C GLU A 283 -3.62 5.91 2.70
N GLN A 284 -3.84 5.12 1.66
CA GLN A 284 -5.18 4.79 1.18
C GLN A 284 -5.89 3.76 2.07
N ILE A 285 -5.13 2.89 2.77
CA ILE A 285 -5.66 1.74 3.53
C ILE A 285 -5.58 1.89 5.04
N ALA A 286 -4.64 2.70 5.54
CA ALA A 286 -4.38 2.94 6.95
C ALA A 286 -4.66 4.41 7.32
N GLU A 287 -5.13 4.62 8.54
CA GLU A 287 -5.30 5.95 9.12
C GLU A 287 -4.00 6.36 9.82
N TYR A 288 -3.31 7.37 9.29
CA TYR A 288 -2.15 7.96 9.95
C TYR A 288 -2.58 8.76 11.20
N ARG A 289 -1.96 8.47 12.35
CA ARG A 289 -2.27 9.09 13.65
C ARG A 289 -1.21 10.12 14.09
N GLY A 290 -0.12 10.26 13.34
CA GLY A 290 1.01 11.13 13.66
C GLY A 290 2.15 10.36 14.33
N ASN A 291 3.37 10.89 14.24
CA ASN A 291 4.59 10.32 14.82
C ASN A 291 4.92 8.88 14.34
N GLY A 292 4.64 8.57 13.06
CA GLY A 292 4.85 7.21 12.52
C GLY A 292 3.81 6.18 12.96
N GLU A 293 2.77 6.58 13.71
CA GLU A 293 1.71 5.69 14.15
C GLU A 293 0.63 5.55 13.05
N TYR A 294 0.33 4.30 12.69
CA TYR A 294 -0.69 3.92 11.74
C TYR A 294 -1.76 3.06 12.40
N ARG A 295 -3.00 3.24 11.98
CA ARG A 295 -4.11 2.40 12.42
C ARG A 295 -4.77 1.75 11.23
N VAL A 296 -4.91 0.42 11.27
CA VAL A 296 -5.48 -0.34 10.17
C VAL A 296 -6.43 -1.42 10.64
N THR A 297 -7.46 -1.70 9.83
CA THR A 297 -8.45 -2.75 10.09
C THR A 297 -8.37 -3.79 8.99
N VAL A 298 -7.81 -4.96 9.30
CA VAL A 298 -7.67 -6.09 8.37
C VAL A 298 -8.88 -7.03 8.48
N VAL A 299 -9.28 -7.60 7.35
CA VAL A 299 -10.44 -8.50 7.25
C VAL A 299 -10.12 -9.71 6.38
N THR A 300 -10.47 -10.90 6.87
CA THR A 300 -10.51 -12.16 6.11
C THR A 300 -11.85 -12.86 6.35
N ALA A 301 -12.31 -13.68 5.41
CA ALA A 301 -13.61 -14.36 5.46
C ALA A 301 -13.69 -15.53 4.49
#